data_AF-A0A194SBZ8-F1
#
_entry.id   AF-A0A194SBZ8-F1
#
_cell.length_a   1.000
_cell.length_b   1.000
_cell.length_c   1.000
_cell.angle_alpha   90.00
_cell.angle_beta   90.00
_cell.angle_gamma   90.00
#
_symmetry.space_group_name_H-M   'P 1'
#
loop_
_entity.id
_entity.type
_entity.pdbx_description
1 polymer ?
#
loop_
_entity_poly.entity_id
_entity_poly.type
_entity_poly.pdbx_seq_one_letter_code
_entity_poly.pdbx_strand_id
1 'polypeptide(L)'
;LQIGGWSGSNTFSGLVATDTSRADFVATLDTALTDYGFDGVDADWEYPSRAGATEDFDTANDLKNYLEFFKTLRTKIGSDKLISSDTSSGPWVGADGSASTDLSEFGDVLDFITIMTYDAVTYSAAATGPNFALDSSCAPSTQQFSYPAAVKSWTAAKFPANKIMLGLASYGYAWKVRSALPFSLSLRPPTLVLARIMLPCETRAELDSLTLVLMGSSTCRSTTSRTAAASTARRRASTRRRVAP
;
A
#
# COMPACT_ATOMS: atom_id res chain seq x y z
N LEU A 1 6.48 -6.22 -21.70
CA LEU A 1 5.90 -4.93 -22.09
C LEU A 1 4.95 -4.49 -20.98
N GLN A 2 5.17 -3.33 -20.35
CA GLN A 2 4.20 -2.76 -19.42
C GLN A 2 3.38 -1.68 -20.13
N ILE A 3 2.07 -1.66 -19.90
CA ILE A 3 1.12 -0.69 -20.44
C ILE A 3 0.39 0.02 -19.30
N GLY A 4 0.12 1.31 -19.48
CA GLY A 4 -0.57 2.12 -18.49
C GLY A 4 0.36 2.85 -17.54
N GLY A 5 0.26 2.50 -16.25
CA GLY A 5 0.75 3.27 -15.12
C GLY A 5 -0.15 4.44 -14.79
N TRP A 6 0.17 5.13 -13.69
CA TRP A 6 -0.57 6.28 -13.20
C TRP A 6 -1.07 7.23 -14.30
N SER A 7 -0.17 7.80 -15.11
CA SER A 7 -0.54 8.75 -16.17
C SER A 7 -1.04 8.11 -17.47
N GLY A 8 -0.74 6.83 -17.71
CA GLY A 8 -1.12 6.11 -18.93
C GLY A 8 -2.46 5.38 -18.83
N SER A 9 -3.09 5.40 -17.65
CA SER A 9 -4.35 4.70 -17.36
C SER A 9 -5.59 5.36 -17.97
N ASN A 10 -5.47 6.56 -18.53
CA ASN A 10 -6.58 7.41 -18.95
C ASN A 10 -7.40 6.93 -20.14
N THR A 11 -6.99 5.85 -20.81
CA THR A 11 -7.70 5.28 -21.97
C THR A 11 -8.16 3.85 -21.76
N PHE A 12 -7.81 3.22 -20.62
CA PHE A 12 -8.07 1.79 -20.41
C PHE A 12 -9.54 1.42 -20.48
N SER A 13 -10.41 2.18 -19.80
CA SER A 13 -11.86 1.90 -19.77
C SER A 13 -12.43 1.77 -21.19
N GLY A 14 -12.14 2.75 -22.06
CA GLY A 14 -12.54 2.71 -23.47
C GLY A 14 -11.90 1.58 -24.28
N LEU A 15 -10.61 1.32 -24.07
CA LEU A 15 -9.89 0.23 -24.76
C LEU A 15 -10.46 -1.15 -24.41
N VAL A 16 -11.00 -1.34 -23.20
CA VAL A 16 -11.59 -2.62 -22.79
C VAL A 16 -13.11 -2.72 -22.93
N ALA A 17 -13.79 -1.60 -23.19
CA ALA A 17 -15.24 -1.47 -23.09
C ALA A 17 -16.06 -2.43 -23.98
N THR A 18 -15.56 -2.76 -25.18
CA THR A 18 -16.31 -3.52 -26.19
C THR A 18 -15.49 -4.67 -26.76
N ASP A 19 -16.15 -5.67 -27.32
CA ASP A 19 -15.48 -6.80 -27.98
C ASP A 19 -14.53 -6.31 -29.08
N THR A 20 -14.97 -5.34 -29.88
CA THR A 20 -14.18 -4.72 -30.95
C THR A 20 -12.96 -3.99 -30.39
N SER A 21 -13.15 -3.08 -29.44
CA SER A 21 -12.03 -2.30 -28.87
C SER A 21 -11.01 -3.21 -28.17
N ARG A 22 -11.47 -4.25 -27.45
CA ARG A 22 -10.58 -5.25 -26.85
C ARG A 22 -9.81 -6.04 -27.90
N ALA A 23 -10.46 -6.49 -28.97
CA ALA A 23 -9.81 -7.25 -30.02
C ALA A 23 -8.71 -6.43 -30.72
N ASP A 24 -9.01 -5.17 -31.06
CA ASP A 24 -8.05 -4.25 -31.68
C ASP A 24 -6.87 -3.95 -30.74
N PHE A 25 -7.16 -3.73 -29.46
CA PHE A 25 -6.12 -3.49 -28.46
C PHE A 25 -5.22 -4.71 -28.27
N VAL A 26 -5.80 -5.90 -28.11
CA VAL A 26 -5.05 -7.16 -27.98
C VAL A 26 -4.21 -7.46 -29.22
N ALA A 27 -4.71 -7.19 -30.43
CA ALA A 27 -3.94 -7.34 -31.66
C ALA A 27 -2.73 -6.39 -31.72
N THR A 28 -2.89 -5.17 -31.21
CA THR A 28 -1.79 -4.20 -31.10
C THR A 28 -0.73 -4.68 -30.11
N LEU A 29 -1.14 -5.23 -28.97
CA LEU A 29 -0.23 -5.80 -27.98
C LEU A 29 0.55 -6.99 -28.55
N ASP A 30 -0.12 -7.93 -29.23
CA ASP A 30 0.50 -9.09 -29.87
C ASP A 30 1.56 -8.68 -30.92
N THR A 31 1.25 -7.65 -31.71
CA THR A 31 2.21 -7.06 -32.65
C THR A 31 3.43 -6.51 -31.92
N ALA A 32 3.22 -5.75 -30.84
CA ALA A 32 4.32 -5.21 -30.04
C ALA A 32 5.16 -6.32 -29.36
N LEU A 33 4.54 -7.41 -28.90
CA LEU A 33 5.28 -8.56 -28.36
C LEU A 33 6.21 -9.18 -29.41
N THR A 34 5.72 -9.29 -30.64
CA THR A 34 6.46 -9.89 -31.76
C THR A 34 7.57 -8.96 -32.26
N ASP A 35 7.25 -7.70 -32.55
CA ASP A 35 8.17 -6.74 -33.15
C ASP A 35 9.34 -6.40 -32.23
N TYR A 36 9.09 -6.34 -30.92
CA TYR A 36 10.09 -5.96 -29.93
C TYR A 36 10.62 -7.15 -29.12
N GLY A 37 10.14 -8.36 -29.37
CA GLY A 37 10.62 -9.58 -28.72
C GLY A 37 10.33 -9.65 -27.22
N PHE A 38 9.19 -9.13 -26.76
CA PHE A 38 8.80 -9.21 -25.35
C PHE A 38 8.24 -10.59 -24.98
N ASP A 39 8.48 -11.01 -23.73
CA ASP A 39 8.00 -12.30 -23.19
C ASP A 39 6.59 -12.25 -22.61
N GLY A 40 5.96 -11.08 -22.58
CA GLY A 40 4.64 -10.94 -21.99
C GLY A 40 4.17 -9.50 -21.85
N VAL A 41 2.95 -9.36 -21.36
CA VAL A 41 2.27 -8.09 -21.10
C VAL A 41 2.04 -7.94 -19.60
N ASP A 42 2.37 -6.77 -19.09
CA ASP A 42 2.01 -6.32 -17.76
C ASP A 42 1.05 -5.14 -17.88
N ALA A 43 -0.13 -5.26 -17.27
CA ALA A 43 -1.20 -4.28 -17.36
C ALA A 43 -1.35 -3.50 -16.05
N ASP A 44 -0.86 -2.26 -16.04
CA ASP A 44 -0.88 -1.37 -14.89
C ASP A 44 -2.01 -0.34 -15.06
N TRP A 45 -3.25 -0.74 -14.77
CA TRP A 45 -4.41 0.14 -14.80
C TRP A 45 -4.73 0.68 -13.40
N GLU A 46 -4.56 1.99 -13.25
CA GLU A 46 -4.80 2.75 -12.03
C GLU A 46 -6.00 3.71 -12.14
N TYR A 47 -7.24 3.28 -11.87
CA TYR A 47 -7.69 1.93 -11.50
C TYR A 47 -8.99 1.55 -12.22
N PRO A 48 -9.28 0.26 -12.45
CA PRO A 48 -10.60 -0.14 -12.96
C PRO A 48 -11.70 0.20 -11.96
N SER A 49 -12.84 0.65 -12.48
CA SER A 49 -14.09 0.92 -11.74
C SER A 49 -14.05 2.08 -10.73
N ARG A 50 -12.96 2.84 -10.64
CA ARG A 50 -12.85 4.00 -9.74
C ARG A 50 -11.79 5.01 -10.21
N ALA A 51 -11.86 6.22 -9.67
CA ALA A 51 -10.88 7.25 -9.96
C ALA A 51 -9.45 6.86 -9.56
N GLY A 52 -8.50 7.25 -10.41
CA GLY A 52 -7.05 7.21 -10.17
C GLY A 52 -6.44 8.55 -10.57
N ALA A 53 -5.56 8.57 -11.57
CA ALA A 53 -5.09 9.82 -12.18
C ALA A 53 -6.14 10.48 -13.09
N THR A 54 -7.17 9.71 -13.48
CA THR A 54 -8.26 10.11 -14.37
C THR A 54 -9.62 9.83 -13.72
N GLU A 55 -10.64 10.53 -14.19
CA GLU A 55 -12.07 10.29 -13.88
C GLU A 55 -12.77 9.47 -14.98
N ASP A 56 -12.02 9.02 -16.00
CA ASP A 56 -12.54 8.19 -17.09
C ASP A 56 -12.54 6.71 -16.69
N PHE A 57 -13.61 6.31 -16.01
CA PHE A 57 -13.88 4.93 -15.58
C PHE A 57 -15.38 4.64 -15.62
N ASP A 58 -15.72 3.36 -15.76
CA ASP A 58 -17.08 2.85 -15.66
C ASP A 58 -17.16 1.85 -14.50
N THR A 59 -17.63 2.32 -13.35
CA THR A 59 -17.78 1.47 -12.15
C THR A 59 -18.56 0.19 -12.44
N ALA A 60 -19.62 0.25 -13.25
CA ALA A 60 -20.49 -0.89 -13.48
C ALA A 60 -19.86 -1.96 -14.38
N ASN A 61 -19.00 -1.57 -15.32
CA ASN A 61 -18.54 -2.46 -16.39
C ASN A 61 -17.03 -2.73 -16.40
N ASP A 62 -16.18 -1.85 -15.87
CA ASP A 62 -14.73 -1.93 -16.02
C ASP A 62 -14.15 -3.25 -15.51
N LEU A 63 -14.50 -3.70 -14.30
CA LEU A 63 -13.96 -4.95 -13.76
C LEU A 63 -14.28 -6.16 -14.66
N LYS A 64 -15.53 -6.25 -15.13
CA LYS A 64 -15.94 -7.32 -16.04
C LYS A 64 -15.20 -7.22 -17.37
N ASN A 65 -15.13 -6.02 -17.94
CA ASN A 65 -14.46 -5.77 -19.21
C ASN A 65 -12.95 -6.06 -19.11
N TYR A 66 -12.34 -5.80 -17.96
CA TYR A 66 -10.94 -6.08 -17.70
C TYR A 66 -10.66 -7.59 -17.64
N LEU A 67 -11.55 -8.36 -17.01
CA LEU A 67 -11.48 -9.83 -17.06
C LEU A 67 -11.59 -10.35 -18.50
N GLU A 68 -12.55 -9.85 -19.27
CA GLU A 68 -12.73 -10.23 -20.68
C GLU A 68 -11.54 -9.81 -21.55
N PHE A 69 -10.88 -8.69 -21.23
CA PHE A 69 -9.61 -8.31 -21.84
C PHE A 69 -8.53 -9.35 -21.59
N PHE A 70 -8.33 -9.79 -20.34
CA PHE A 70 -7.32 -10.81 -20.05
C PHE A 70 -7.64 -12.18 -20.67
N LYS A 71 -8.92 -12.58 -20.70
CA LYS A 71 -9.36 -13.80 -21.43
C LYS A 71 -9.02 -13.72 -22.92
N THR A 72 -9.31 -12.58 -23.54
CA THR A 72 -9.02 -12.31 -24.96
C THR A 72 -7.52 -12.30 -25.21
N LEU A 73 -6.75 -11.61 -24.37
CA LEU A 73 -5.30 -11.52 -24.46
C LEU A 73 -4.66 -12.90 -24.32
N ARG A 74 -5.03 -13.69 -23.29
CA ARG A 74 -4.54 -15.04 -23.07
C ARG A 74 -4.81 -15.96 -24.27
N THR A 75 -6.02 -15.87 -24.84
CA THR A 75 -6.37 -16.63 -26.04
C THR A 75 -5.49 -16.25 -27.24
N LYS A 76 -5.14 -14.96 -27.36
CA LYS A 76 -4.34 -14.45 -28.46
C LYS A 76 -2.85 -14.81 -28.35
N ILE A 77 -2.24 -14.58 -27.19
CA ILE A 77 -0.77 -14.69 -27.01
C ILE A 77 -0.32 -16.06 -26.49
N GLY A 78 -1.27 -16.92 -26.12
CA GLY A 78 -1.01 -18.28 -25.66
C GLY A 78 -0.54 -18.38 -24.20
N SER A 79 -0.22 -19.61 -23.80
CA SER A 79 0.28 -19.93 -22.45
C SER A 79 1.78 -19.69 -22.27
N ASP A 80 2.53 -19.53 -23.36
CA ASP A 80 3.99 -19.41 -23.30
C ASP A 80 4.46 -17.99 -22.97
N LYS A 81 3.57 -17.00 -23.12
CA LYS A 81 3.81 -15.60 -22.76
C LYS A 81 3.25 -15.29 -21.38
N LEU A 82 3.90 -14.40 -20.65
CA LEU A 82 3.44 -13.94 -19.35
C LEU A 82 2.32 -12.89 -19.48
N ILE A 83 1.34 -12.96 -18.59
CA ILE A 83 0.36 -11.89 -18.36
C ILE A 83 0.34 -11.55 -16.87
N SER A 84 0.63 -10.30 -16.55
CA SER A 84 0.56 -9.76 -15.19
C SER A 84 -0.21 -8.45 -15.13
N SER A 85 -0.48 -8.00 -13.90
CA SER A 85 -1.12 -6.71 -13.65
C SER A 85 -0.67 -6.13 -12.32
N ASP A 86 -0.38 -4.83 -12.32
CA ASP A 86 -0.18 -4.04 -11.11
C ASP A 86 -1.53 -3.65 -10.49
N THR A 87 -1.57 -3.68 -9.16
CA THR A 87 -2.83 -3.48 -8.43
C THR A 87 -2.64 -2.58 -7.22
N SER A 88 -3.73 -1.94 -6.81
CA SER A 88 -3.77 -1.31 -5.49
C SER A 88 -3.60 -2.31 -4.34
N SER A 89 -3.40 -1.76 -3.15
CA SER A 89 -3.35 -2.49 -1.88
C SER A 89 -4.58 -3.37 -1.61
N GLY A 90 -5.76 -2.98 -2.09
CA GLY A 90 -6.99 -3.76 -1.99
C GLY A 90 -7.37 -4.44 -3.32
N PRO A 91 -8.26 -5.45 -3.27
CA PRO A 91 -8.87 -6.06 -4.46
C PRO A 91 -9.47 -5.00 -5.40
N TRP A 92 -9.55 -5.32 -6.69
CA TRP A 92 -10.28 -4.46 -7.63
C TRP A 92 -11.74 -4.27 -7.22
N VAL A 93 -12.30 -3.13 -7.63
CA VAL A 93 -13.65 -2.72 -7.25
C VAL A 93 -14.68 -3.31 -8.23
N GLY A 94 -15.74 -3.89 -7.70
CA GLY A 94 -16.84 -4.44 -8.47
C GLY A 94 -17.88 -3.38 -8.87
N ALA A 95 -18.91 -3.82 -9.59
CA ALA A 95 -20.00 -2.98 -10.08
C ALA A 95 -20.82 -2.27 -8.99
N ASP A 96 -20.75 -2.76 -7.76
CA ASP A 96 -21.38 -2.17 -6.58
C ASP A 96 -20.54 -1.07 -5.91
N GLY A 97 -19.37 -0.73 -6.49
CA GLY A 97 -18.43 0.24 -5.93
C GLY A 97 -17.64 -0.27 -4.72
N SER A 98 -17.79 -1.54 -4.36
CA SER A 98 -17.06 -2.18 -3.25
C SER A 98 -15.94 -3.07 -3.76
N ALA A 99 -14.96 -3.38 -2.90
CA ALA A 99 -13.91 -4.34 -3.24
C ALA A 99 -14.53 -5.71 -3.57
N SER A 100 -14.13 -6.30 -4.70
CA SER A 100 -14.64 -7.60 -5.12
C SER A 100 -14.33 -8.68 -4.10
N THR A 101 -15.28 -9.59 -3.89
CA THR A 101 -15.14 -10.75 -3.01
C THR A 101 -14.75 -12.03 -3.76
N ASP A 102 -14.72 -11.97 -5.08
CA ASP A 102 -14.30 -13.09 -5.93
C ASP A 102 -13.55 -12.57 -7.17
N LEU A 103 -12.28 -12.93 -7.24
CA LEU A 103 -11.34 -12.66 -8.33
C LEU A 103 -10.68 -13.96 -8.80
N SER A 104 -11.31 -15.11 -8.54
CA SER A 104 -10.76 -16.42 -8.92
C SER A 104 -10.55 -16.54 -10.43
N GLU A 105 -11.49 -16.05 -11.25
CA GLU A 105 -11.36 -16.04 -12.71
C GLU A 105 -10.16 -15.22 -13.22
N PHE A 106 -9.77 -14.15 -12.51
CA PHE A 106 -8.53 -13.43 -12.84
C PHE A 106 -7.30 -14.30 -12.58
N GLY A 107 -7.34 -15.10 -11.50
CA GLY A 107 -6.30 -16.08 -11.18
C GLY A 107 -6.13 -17.18 -12.23
N ASP A 108 -7.14 -17.44 -13.06
CA ASP A 108 -7.08 -18.43 -14.14
C ASP A 108 -6.36 -17.88 -15.39
N VAL A 109 -6.41 -16.57 -15.63
CA VAL A 109 -5.87 -15.93 -16.84
C VAL A 109 -4.54 -15.21 -16.63
N LEU A 110 -4.28 -14.71 -15.41
CA LEU A 110 -3.04 -14.04 -15.03
C LEU A 110 -2.01 -15.04 -14.50
N ASP A 111 -0.74 -14.82 -14.83
CA ASP A 111 0.38 -15.54 -14.23
C ASP A 111 0.63 -15.06 -12.80
N PHE A 112 0.60 -13.74 -12.59
CA PHE A 112 0.69 -13.11 -11.28
C PHE A 112 0.13 -11.69 -11.29
N ILE A 113 -0.15 -11.15 -10.11
CA ILE A 113 -0.34 -9.71 -9.88
C ILE A 113 0.82 -9.15 -9.06
N THR A 114 1.13 -7.88 -9.27
CA THR A 114 2.01 -7.12 -8.40
C THR A 114 1.19 -6.16 -7.57
N ILE A 115 1.04 -6.43 -6.28
CA ILE A 115 0.40 -5.46 -5.39
C ILE A 115 1.39 -4.31 -5.17
N MET A 116 1.00 -3.10 -5.55
CA MET A 116 1.76 -1.87 -5.33
C MET A 116 1.75 -1.53 -3.85
N THR A 117 2.63 -2.19 -3.09
CA THR A 117 2.71 -2.09 -1.62
C THR A 117 3.57 -0.92 -1.14
N TYR A 118 3.67 0.11 -1.98
CA TYR A 118 4.32 1.39 -1.74
C TYR A 118 3.27 2.51 -1.76
N ASP A 119 3.72 3.75 -1.59
CA ASP A 119 2.89 4.95 -1.51
C ASP A 119 1.86 4.91 -0.36
N ALA A 120 2.18 4.14 0.67
CA ALA A 120 1.38 3.98 1.89
C ALA A 120 1.16 5.32 2.62
N VAL A 121 2.26 6.02 2.88
CA VAL A 121 2.25 7.37 3.47
C VAL A 121 3.10 8.26 2.58
N THR A 122 2.44 9.17 1.87
CA THR A 122 3.05 10.05 0.87
C THR A 122 3.22 11.47 1.40
N TYR A 123 3.89 12.34 0.64
CA TYR A 123 4.11 13.75 0.99
C TYR A 123 2.82 14.54 1.30
N SER A 124 1.66 14.05 0.85
CA SER A 124 0.36 14.67 1.12
C SER A 124 -0.19 14.39 2.53
N ALA A 125 0.40 13.41 3.23
CA ALA A 125 0.01 13.00 4.57
C ALA A 125 0.20 14.11 5.60
N ALA A 126 -0.71 14.18 6.56
CA ALA A 126 -0.60 15.07 7.72
C ALA A 126 0.43 14.56 8.74
N ALA A 127 0.96 13.36 8.58
CA ALA A 127 1.94 12.78 9.47
C ALA A 127 2.97 11.97 8.68
N THR A 128 4.19 11.86 9.22
CA THR A 128 5.26 11.05 8.60
C THR A 128 4.95 9.57 8.72
N GLY A 129 5.31 8.75 7.75
CA GLY A 129 5.15 7.31 7.87
C GLY A 129 5.97 6.52 6.85
N PRO A 130 5.99 5.18 7.00
CA PRO A 130 6.73 4.32 6.10
C PRO A 130 6.07 4.30 4.71
N ASN A 131 6.89 4.37 3.64
CA ASN A 131 6.44 4.19 2.26
C ASN A 131 5.97 2.75 1.99
N PHE A 132 6.70 1.78 2.56
CA PHE A 132 6.39 0.35 2.54
C PHE A 132 6.16 -0.11 3.98
N ALA A 133 4.90 -0.39 4.34
CA ALA A 133 4.52 -0.59 5.74
C ALA A 133 4.12 -2.05 6.03
N LEU A 134 4.81 -2.67 7.00
CA LEU A 134 4.30 -3.87 7.68
C LEU A 134 3.05 -3.52 8.50
N ASP A 135 3.12 -2.38 9.16
CA ASP A 135 2.08 -1.79 10.00
C ASP A 135 2.19 -0.27 9.88
N SER A 136 1.09 0.41 9.57
CA SER A 136 0.98 1.86 9.54
C SER A 136 -0.16 2.36 10.41
N SER A 137 -0.52 1.63 11.47
CA SER A 137 -1.55 2.04 12.46
C SER A 137 -1.31 3.44 13.07
N CYS A 138 -0.11 3.98 12.91
CA CYS A 138 0.27 5.33 13.27
C CYS A 138 -0.17 6.42 12.27
N ALA A 139 -0.45 6.06 11.01
CA ALA A 139 -1.02 6.96 10.02
C ALA A 139 -2.53 7.19 10.30
N PRO A 140 -3.10 8.31 9.82
CA PRO A 140 -4.55 8.51 9.84
C PRO A 140 -5.28 7.32 9.21
N SER A 141 -6.46 6.95 9.71
CA SER A 141 -7.20 5.77 9.23
C SER A 141 -7.46 5.76 7.71
N THR A 142 -7.55 6.94 7.10
CA THR A 142 -7.69 7.13 5.65
C THR A 142 -6.41 6.84 4.85
N GLN A 143 -5.29 6.63 5.52
CA GLN A 143 -3.95 6.40 4.96
C GLN A 143 -3.26 5.19 5.61
N GLN A 144 -4.03 4.35 6.30
CA GLN A 144 -3.50 3.12 6.87
C GLN A 144 -3.36 2.07 5.77
N PHE A 145 -2.12 1.64 5.56
CA PHE A 145 -1.70 0.58 4.65
C PHE A 145 -0.89 -0.50 5.39
N SER A 146 -1.04 -1.75 4.99
CA SER A 146 -0.26 -2.86 5.56
C SER A 146 -0.12 -3.94 4.50
N TYR A 147 1.10 -4.28 4.08
CA TYR A 147 1.29 -5.30 3.04
C TYR A 147 0.75 -6.68 3.49
N PRO A 148 0.83 -7.12 4.77
CA PRO A 148 0.14 -8.34 5.19
C PRO A 148 -1.38 -8.23 5.07
N ALA A 149 -1.97 -7.06 5.36
CA ALA A 149 -3.40 -6.85 5.21
C ALA A 149 -3.82 -6.87 3.73
N ALA A 150 -3.00 -6.32 2.83
CA ALA A 150 -3.19 -6.37 1.39
C ALA A 150 -3.20 -7.81 0.86
N VAL A 151 -2.19 -8.62 1.21
CA VAL A 151 -2.16 -10.05 0.81
C VAL A 151 -3.39 -10.78 1.35
N LYS A 152 -3.79 -10.48 2.60
CA LYS A 152 -4.97 -11.09 3.22
C LYS A 152 -6.27 -10.70 2.51
N SER A 153 -6.43 -9.45 2.07
CA SER A 153 -7.65 -9.02 1.37
C SER A 153 -7.76 -9.63 -0.03
N TRP A 154 -6.66 -9.68 -0.78
CA TRP A 154 -6.61 -10.33 -2.09
C TRP A 154 -6.88 -11.83 -2.03
N THR A 155 -6.30 -12.53 -1.04
CA THR A 155 -6.58 -13.97 -0.84
C THR A 155 -8.00 -14.22 -0.33
N ALA A 156 -8.56 -13.32 0.48
CA ALA A 156 -9.97 -13.38 0.87
C ALA A 156 -10.92 -13.15 -0.31
N ALA A 157 -10.50 -12.36 -1.31
CA ALA A 157 -11.17 -12.22 -2.60
C ALA A 157 -10.91 -13.39 -3.56
N LYS A 158 -10.41 -14.53 -3.04
CA LYS A 158 -10.14 -15.78 -3.78
C LYS A 158 -9.07 -15.68 -4.87
N PHE A 159 -8.23 -14.64 -4.87
CA PHE A 159 -7.07 -14.61 -5.76
C PHE A 159 -5.99 -15.59 -5.26
N PRO A 160 -5.35 -16.41 -6.13
CA PRO A 160 -4.37 -17.41 -5.70
C PRO A 160 -3.15 -16.80 -5.01
N ALA A 161 -2.87 -17.21 -3.76
CA ALA A 161 -1.78 -16.65 -2.97
C ALA A 161 -0.39 -16.83 -3.61
N ASN A 162 -0.17 -17.94 -4.34
CA ASN A 162 1.08 -18.22 -5.04
C ASN A 162 1.28 -17.40 -6.32
N LYS A 163 0.30 -16.57 -6.69
CA LYS A 163 0.34 -15.64 -7.83
C LYS A 163 0.40 -14.18 -7.40
N ILE A 164 0.70 -13.91 -6.13
CA ILE A 164 0.81 -12.54 -5.59
C ILE A 164 2.29 -12.17 -5.42
N MET A 165 2.72 -11.12 -6.10
CA MET A 165 4.00 -10.45 -5.90
C MET A 165 3.81 -9.14 -5.14
N LEU A 166 4.80 -8.75 -4.33
CA LEU A 166 4.79 -7.50 -3.59
C LEU A 166 5.74 -6.50 -4.25
N GLY A 167 5.20 -5.34 -4.64
CA GLY A 167 5.98 -4.22 -5.14
C GLY A 167 6.80 -3.56 -4.02
N LEU A 168 8.12 -3.52 -4.18
CA LEU A 168 9.02 -2.83 -3.27
C LEU A 168 9.57 -1.57 -3.95
N ALA A 169 9.27 -0.40 -3.37
CA ALA A 169 9.81 0.86 -3.84
C ALA A 169 11.31 0.98 -3.51
N SER A 170 12.12 1.33 -4.50
CA SER A 170 13.52 1.77 -4.34
C SER A 170 13.63 3.27 -4.06
N TYR A 171 12.51 3.92 -3.75
CA TYR A 171 12.39 5.32 -3.40
C TYR A 171 11.62 5.48 -2.06
N GLY A 172 11.67 6.68 -1.51
CA GLY A 172 10.92 7.03 -0.31
C GLY A 172 10.51 8.50 -0.31
N TYR A 173 9.52 8.80 0.52
CA TYR A 173 9.09 10.18 0.77
C TYR A 173 9.85 10.76 1.96
N ALA A 174 10.20 12.03 1.85
CA ALA A 174 10.85 12.77 2.91
C ALA A 174 9.98 13.95 3.32
N TRP A 175 9.99 14.27 4.61
CA TRP A 175 9.28 15.40 5.17
C TRP A 175 10.26 16.37 5.81
N LYS A 176 9.86 17.65 5.80
CA LYS A 176 10.49 18.71 6.56
C LYS A 176 9.77 18.79 7.93
N VAL A 177 10.45 18.52 9.05
CA VAL A 177 9.87 18.44 10.42
C VAL A 177 10.34 19.60 11.32
N ARG A 178 9.51 20.13 12.27
CA ARG A 178 9.87 21.38 13.02
C ARG A 178 11.09 21.23 13.91
N SER A 179 11.38 20.03 14.43
CA SER A 179 12.53 19.83 15.31
C SER A 179 13.19 18.50 15.04
N ALA A 180 14.52 18.45 15.14
CA ALA A 180 15.20 17.18 15.34
C ALA A 180 14.71 16.64 16.69
N LEU A 181 14.12 15.44 16.68
CA LEU A 181 13.86 14.69 17.91
C LEU A 181 15.10 14.78 18.82
N PRO A 182 14.95 14.87 20.15
CA PRO A 182 16.06 14.69 21.09
C PRO A 182 16.51 13.22 21.12
N PHE A 183 16.76 12.63 19.95
CA PHE A 183 17.28 11.28 19.79
C PHE A 183 18.78 11.38 19.57
N SER A 184 19.54 11.27 20.66
CA SER A 184 20.95 10.95 20.57
C SER A 184 21.07 9.54 19.98
N LEU A 185 21.53 9.45 18.73
CA LEU A 185 21.96 8.19 18.14
C LEU A 185 23.25 7.77 18.88
N SER A 186 23.11 7.12 20.03
CA SER A 186 24.25 6.42 20.66
C SER A 186 24.52 5.19 19.81
N LEU A 187 25.30 5.36 18.74
CA LEU A 187 25.95 4.27 18.02
C LEU A 187 26.91 3.59 18.99
N ARG A 188 26.40 2.65 19.79
CA ARG A 188 27.28 1.71 20.49
C ARG A 188 27.87 0.75 19.44
N PRO A 189 29.18 0.44 19.51
CA PRO A 189 29.85 -0.41 18.54
C PRO A 189 29.20 -1.80 18.44
N PRO A 190 29.40 -2.53 17.33
CA PRO A 190 28.45 -3.52 16.85
C PRO A 190 28.51 -4.76 17.75
N THR A 191 27.45 -4.94 18.53
CA THR A 191 27.00 -6.30 18.87
C THR A 191 25.80 -6.53 17.96
N LEU A 192 25.83 -7.60 17.17
CA LEU A 192 24.75 -7.97 16.26
C LEU A 192 23.48 -8.26 17.08
N VAL A 193 22.72 -7.20 17.36
CA VAL A 193 21.36 -7.27 17.85
C VAL A 193 20.54 -6.70 16.71
N LEU A 194 19.59 -7.48 16.21
CA LEU A 194 18.57 -7.03 15.27
C LEU A 194 17.78 -5.90 15.96
N ALA A 195 18.28 -4.67 15.84
CA ALA A 195 17.69 -3.50 16.46
C ALA A 195 16.47 -3.13 15.65
N ARG A 196 15.29 -3.41 16.21
CA ARG A 196 14.01 -2.96 15.70
C ARG A 196 13.96 -1.43 15.87
N ILE A 197 14.35 -0.68 14.84
CA ILE A 197 14.21 0.78 14.84
C ILE A 197 12.71 1.07 14.77
N MET A 198 12.13 1.53 15.89
CA MET A 198 10.75 2.03 15.94
C MET A 198 10.81 3.55 15.92
N LEU A 199 10.35 4.17 14.82
CA LEU A 199 10.19 5.62 14.75
C LEU A 199 8.72 5.98 15.04
N PRO A 200 8.45 6.95 15.94
CA PRO A 200 7.10 7.46 16.18
C PRO A 200 6.61 8.30 14.99
N CYS A 201 5.31 8.29 14.74
CA CYS A 201 4.62 9.11 13.73
C CYS A 201 4.22 10.46 14.36
N GLU A 202 4.59 11.59 13.73
CA GLU A 202 4.28 12.94 14.23
C GLU A 202 3.29 13.69 13.32
N THR A 203 2.45 14.56 13.90
CA THR A 203 1.34 15.25 13.21
C THR A 203 1.68 16.66 12.69
N ARG A 204 0.91 17.13 11.70
CA ARG A 204 1.11 18.36 10.91
C ARG A 204 1.21 19.67 11.69
N ALA A 205 0.80 19.68 12.95
CA ALA A 205 0.81 20.87 13.80
C ALA A 205 2.23 21.37 14.12
N GLU A 206 3.27 20.58 13.85
CA GLU A 206 4.65 20.86 14.26
C GLU A 206 5.70 20.67 13.12
N LEU A 207 5.63 21.34 11.96
CA LEU A 207 6.55 21.13 10.80
C LEU A 207 7.30 22.38 10.22
N ASP A 208 8.66 22.38 10.23
CA ASP A 208 9.64 23.42 9.77
C ASP A 208 11.13 23.10 10.15
N SER A 209 11.82 22.23 9.39
CA SER A 209 13.29 22.15 9.14
C SER A 209 13.64 20.82 8.43
N LEU A 210 14.64 20.82 7.54
CA LEU A 210 14.88 19.73 6.57
C LEU A 210 15.77 18.63 7.18
N THR A 211 15.26 17.41 7.32
CA THR A 211 16.06 16.22 7.67
C THR A 211 15.67 15.07 6.74
N LEU A 212 16.65 14.48 6.05
CA LEU A 212 16.47 13.33 5.19
C LEU A 212 16.41 12.06 6.05
N VAL A 213 15.27 11.37 6.07
CA VAL A 213 15.11 10.08 6.78
C VAL A 213 14.87 8.99 5.74
N LEU A 214 15.87 8.13 5.52
CA LEU A 214 15.72 6.88 4.77
C LEU A 214 15.22 5.79 5.73
N MET A 215 13.95 5.39 5.63
CA MET A 215 13.38 4.34 6.48
C MET A 215 13.39 2.97 5.77
N GLY A 216 14.06 1.99 6.39
CA GLY A 216 13.80 0.56 6.19
C GLY A 216 12.66 0.08 7.11
N SER A 217 12.11 -1.10 6.84
CA SER A 217 10.90 -1.66 7.48
C SER A 217 10.87 -1.49 9.01
N SER A 218 9.89 -0.72 9.51
CA SER A 218 9.73 -0.42 10.93
C SER A 218 8.26 -0.51 11.37
N THR A 219 8.03 -0.98 12.60
CA THR A 219 6.74 -0.97 13.29
C THR A 219 6.62 0.23 14.22
N CYS A 220 5.46 0.86 14.31
CA CYS A 220 5.18 1.95 15.26
C CYS A 220 4.30 1.47 16.42
N ARG A 221 4.52 1.93 17.65
CA ARG A 221 3.68 1.60 18.83
C ARG A 221 3.19 2.89 19.49
N SER A 222 1.90 3.00 19.78
CA SER A 222 1.34 4.15 20.49
C SER A 222 1.75 4.14 21.97
N THR A 223 2.41 5.21 22.43
CA THR A 223 2.60 5.48 23.85
C THR A 223 1.43 6.29 24.38
N THR A 224 0.53 5.64 25.12
CA THR A 224 -0.47 6.34 25.93
C THR A 224 0.24 7.01 27.10
N SER A 225 0.19 8.35 27.20
CA SER A 225 0.74 9.07 28.34
C SER A 225 -0.13 8.80 29.57
N ARG A 226 0.41 8.08 30.57
CA ARG A 226 -0.14 8.08 31.92
C ARG A 226 0.33 9.35 32.61
N THR A 227 -0.54 10.35 32.72
CA THR A 227 -0.37 11.47 33.64
C THR A 227 -0.32 10.95 35.07
N ALA A 228 0.85 11.06 35.71
CA ALA A 228 1.02 10.78 37.13
C ALA A 228 0.37 11.92 37.94
N ALA A 229 -0.75 11.62 38.60
CA ALA A 229 -1.33 12.52 39.59
C ALA A 229 -0.44 12.53 40.85
N ALA A 230 0.12 13.69 41.18
CA ALA A 230 0.82 13.93 42.43
C ALA A 230 -0.16 13.84 43.61
N SER A 231 0.08 12.91 44.56
CA SER A 231 -0.67 12.83 45.81
C SER A 231 0.08 13.56 46.92
N THR A 232 -0.59 14.53 47.53
CA THR A 232 -0.08 15.37 48.62
C THR A 232 -0.08 14.58 49.92
N ALA A 233 1.10 14.28 50.47
CA ALA A 233 1.25 13.63 51.76
C ALA A 233 0.87 14.56 52.92
N ARG A 234 -0.24 14.27 53.61
CA ARG A 234 -0.62 14.90 54.88
C ARG A 234 0.09 14.20 56.04
N ARG A 235 1.03 14.89 56.70
CA ARG A 235 1.61 14.51 58.00
C ARG A 235 0.50 14.42 59.06
N ARG A 236 0.33 13.27 59.71
CA ARG A 236 -0.34 13.15 61.02
C ARG A 236 0.73 12.97 62.10
N ALA A 237 0.78 13.91 63.04
CA ALA A 237 1.58 13.84 64.25
C ALA A 237 0.94 12.85 65.24
N SER A 238 1.76 11.93 65.78
CA SER A 238 1.36 11.00 66.84
C SER A 238 1.54 11.65 68.22
N THR A 239 0.47 11.82 68.97
CA THR A 239 0.52 12.18 70.39
C THR A 239 0.60 10.89 71.22
N ARG A 240 1.76 10.66 71.86
CA ARG A 240 1.96 9.63 72.88
C ARG A 240 1.22 10.03 74.17
N ARG A 241 0.32 9.16 74.65
CA ARG A 241 -0.17 9.17 76.04
C ARG A 241 0.86 8.45 76.92
N ARG A 242 1.40 9.14 77.93
CA ARG A 242 2.08 8.52 79.08
C ARG A 242 1.03 8.30 80.17
N VAL A 243 1.02 7.09 80.74
CA VAL A 243 0.35 6.73 81.99
C VAL A 243 1.45 6.36 82.98
N ALA A 244 1.39 6.90 84.19
CA ALA A 244 2.01 6.38 85.41
C ALA A 244 1.47 7.18 86.61
N PRO A 245 1.61 6.62 87.82
CA PRO A 245 0.83 5.54 88.41
C PRO A 245 -0.35 6.06 89.26
#